data_AF-A0A2V5SPL0-F1
#
_entry.id   AF-A0A2V5SPL0-F1
#
_cell.length_a   1.000
_cell.length_b   1.000
_cell.length_c   1.000
_cell.angle_alpha   90.00
_cell.angle_beta   90.00
_cell.angle_gamma   90.00
#
_symmetry.space_group_name_H-M   'P 1'
#
loop_
_entity.id
_entity.type
_entity.pdbx_description
1 polymer ?
#
loop_
_entity_poly.entity_id
_entity_poly.type
_entity_poly.pdbx_seq_one_letter_code
_entity_poly.pdbx_strand_id
1 'polypeptide(L)' 'MQTVIQVITSGRGSLREKIMTDPQLRKFDLIPTEHQRPGRPHGWAKIHSETAHGAINLEWHGRTGVLTCR' A
#
# COMPACT_ATOMS: atom_id res chain seq x y z
N MET A 1 3.81 -11.57 16.46
CA MET A 1 5.01 -10.94 15.85
C MET A 1 4.50 -10.06 14.72
N GLN A 2 4.91 -8.79 14.65
CA GLN A 2 4.48 -7.86 13.60
C GLN A 2 5.71 -7.49 12.76
N THR A 3 5.60 -7.60 11.44
CA THR A 3 6.66 -7.19 10.51
C THR A 3 6.31 -5.83 9.94
N VAL A 4 7.25 -4.89 10.01
CA VAL A 4 7.13 -3.57 9.39
C VAL A 4 8.12 -3.50 8.24
N ILE A 5 7.64 -3.13 7.05
CA ILE A 5 8.49 -2.87 5.87
C ILE A 5 8.42 -1.38 5.58
N GLN A 6 9.58 -0.74 5.48
CA GLN A 6 9.67 0.66 5.06
C GLN A 6 10.41 0.74 3.73
N VAL A 7 9.82 1.47 2.79
CA VAL A 7 10.39 1.71 1.46
C VAL A 7 10.62 3.21 1.31
N ILE A 8 11.88 3.60 1.13
CA ILE A 8 12.30 4.97 0.89
C ILE A 8 12.50 5.14 -0.62
N THR A 9 11.87 6.15 -1.19
CA THR A 9 11.90 6.38 -2.65
C THR A 9 12.57 7.71 -2.99
N SER A 10 13.26 7.75 -4.13
CA SER A 10 13.89 8.96 -4.69
C SER A 10 13.07 9.60 -5.83
N GLY A 11 11.96 8.97 -6.23
CA GLY A 11 11.13 9.40 -7.36
C GLY A 11 10.00 10.36 -6.98
N ARG A 12 9.30 10.88 -8.00
CA ARG A 12 8.07 11.68 -7.82
C ARG A 12 6.81 10.80 -7.87
N GLY A 13 5.76 11.26 -7.21
CA GLY A 13 4.45 10.60 -7.17
C GLY A 13 4.30 9.61 -6.02
N SER A 14 3.08 9.07 -5.84
CA SER A 14 2.78 8.17 -4.73
C SER A 14 3.13 6.72 -5.08
N LEU A 15 4.09 6.10 -4.36
CA LEU A 15 4.37 4.67 -4.53
C LEU A 15 3.13 3.82 -4.19
N ARG A 16 2.38 4.21 -3.16
CA ARG A 16 1.09 3.58 -2.82
C ARG A 16 0.14 3.57 -4.01
N GLU A 17 -0.02 4.70 -4.70
CA GLU A 17 -0.90 4.78 -5.86
C GLU A 17 -0.44 3.86 -6.98
N LYS A 18 0.87 3.87 -7.29
CA LYS A 18 1.47 2.96 -8.27
C LYS A 18 1.17 1.50 -7.97
N ILE A 19 1.38 1.08 -6.71
CA ILE A 19 1.07 -0.29 -6.25
C ILE A 19 -0.41 -0.58 -6.46
N MET A 20 -1.30 0.29 -6.00
CA MET A 20 -2.73 0.02 -6.00
C MET A 20 -3.37 0.03 -7.40
N THR A 21 -2.69 0.60 -8.39
CA THR A 21 -3.08 0.54 -9.81
C THR A 21 -2.28 -0.50 -10.60
N ASP A 22 -1.38 -1.25 -9.96
CA ASP A 22 -0.50 -2.20 -10.65
C ASP A 22 -1.28 -3.46 -11.07
N PRO A 23 -1.43 -3.73 -12.38
CA PRO A 23 -2.13 -4.92 -12.86
C PRO A 23 -1.41 -6.22 -12.48
N GLN A 24 -0.13 -6.16 -12.10
CA GLN A 24 0.66 -7.33 -11.72
C GLN A 24 0.39 -7.81 -10.30
N LEU A 25 -0.30 -7.04 -9.44
CA LEU A 25 -0.62 -7.47 -8.07
C LEU A 25 -1.33 -8.83 -8.02
N ARG A 26 -2.22 -9.09 -8.98
CA ARG A 26 -2.94 -10.37 -9.09
C ARG A 26 -2.03 -11.57 -9.31
N LYS A 27 -0.84 -11.38 -9.91
CA LYS A 27 0.15 -12.47 -10.08
C LYS A 27 0.74 -12.93 -8.74
N PHE A 28 0.59 -12.13 -7.70
CA PHE A 28 1.07 -12.42 -6.35
C PHE A 28 -0.09 -12.74 -5.39
N ASP A 29 -1.28 -13.06 -5.91
CA ASP A 29 -2.50 -13.28 -5.14
C ASP A 29 -2.85 -12.11 -4.21
N LEU A 30 -2.55 -10.88 -4.64
CA LEU A 30 -2.82 -9.66 -3.88
C LEU A 30 -3.97 -8.87 -4.50
N ILE A 31 -4.99 -8.58 -3.70
CA ILE A 31 -6.14 -7.75 -4.09
C ILE A 31 -6.10 -6.41 -3.36
N PRO A 32 -6.06 -5.28 -4.08
CA PRO A 32 -6.36 -3.97 -3.50
C PRO A 32 -7.85 -3.89 -3.13
N THR A 33 -8.16 -3.70 -1.85
CA THR A 33 -9.53 -3.78 -1.31
C THR A 33 -10.07 -2.44 -0.81
N GLU A 34 -9.19 -1.56 -0.31
CA GLU A 34 -9.59 -0.23 0.16
C GLU A 34 -8.70 0.85 -0.45
N HIS A 35 -9.36 1.77 -1.15
CA HIS A 35 -8.79 3.00 -1.66
C HIS A 35 -9.61 4.18 -1.13
N GLN A 36 -8.93 5.21 -0.62
CA GLN A 36 -9.44 6.51 -0.17
C GLN A 36 -10.97 6.61 0.00
N ARG A 37 -11.44 6.56 1.25
CA ARG A 37 -12.82 6.97 1.60
C ARG A 37 -12.86 8.47 1.91
N PRO A 38 -13.94 9.18 1.57
CA PRO A 38 -14.15 10.55 2.04
C PRO A 38 -14.00 10.61 3.57
N GLY A 39 -13.18 11.54 4.07
CA GLY A 39 -13.01 11.78 5.50
C GLY A 39 -11.86 11.05 6.21
N ARG A 40 -11.01 10.27 5.53
CA ARG A 40 -9.74 9.78 6.12
C ARG A 40 -8.51 10.51 5.55
N PRO A 41 -7.45 10.70 6.35
CA PRO A 41 -6.22 11.36 5.91
C PRO A 41 -5.64 10.73 4.64
N HIS A 42 -5.15 11.56 3.72
CA HIS A 42 -4.52 11.11 2.49
C HIS A 42 -3.27 10.28 2.81
N GLY A 43 -3.20 9.03 2.35
CA GLY A 43 -1.96 8.25 2.42
C GLY A 43 -2.12 6.76 2.72
N TRP A 44 -3.27 6.30 3.20
CA TRP A 44 -3.44 4.87 3.51
C TRP A 44 -4.11 4.11 2.36
N ALA A 45 -3.79 2.82 2.24
CA ALA A 45 -4.46 1.84 1.39
C ALA A 45 -4.35 0.45 2.01
N LYS A 46 -5.19 -0.49 1.56
CA LYS A 46 -5.14 -1.87 2.06
C LYS A 46 -5.12 -2.88 0.92
N ILE A 47 -4.24 -3.87 1.07
CA ILE A 47 -4.11 -5.01 0.18
C ILE A 47 -4.39 -6.28 0.99
N HIS A 48 -5.20 -7.17 0.44
CA HIS A 48 -5.47 -8.50 1.00
C HIS A 48 -4.80 -9.56 0.15
N SER A 49 -4.47 -10.69 0.77
CA SER A 49 -4.09 -11.89 0.02
C SER A 49 -5.35 -12.71 -0.28
N GLU A 50 -5.40 -13.33 -1.46
CA GLU A 50 -6.41 -14.33 -1.81
C GLU A 50 -6.12 -15.69 -1.16
N THR A 51 -4.85 -16.00 -0.97
CA THR A 51 -4.37 -17.33 -0.54
C THR A 51 -4.00 -17.39 0.94
N ALA A 52 -3.71 -16.25 1.58
CA ALA A 52 -3.35 -16.16 2.98
C ALA A 52 -4.32 -15.27 3.77
N HIS A 53 -4.60 -15.66 5.02
CA HIS A 53 -5.35 -14.81 5.94
C HIS A 53 -4.51 -13.61 6.38
N GLY A 54 -4.92 -12.42 5.96
CA GLY A 54 -4.31 -11.19 6.42
C GLY A 54 -4.56 -10.01 5.48
N ALA A 55 -4.07 -8.85 5.91
CA ALA A 55 -4.05 -7.65 5.11
C ALA A 55 -2.76 -6.88 5.37
N ILE A 56 -2.25 -6.23 4.33
CA ILE A 56 -1.14 -5.30 4.41
C ILE A 56 -1.73 -3.89 4.34
N ASN A 57 -1.50 -3.10 5.38
CA ASN A 57 -1.83 -1.69 5.39
C ASN A 57 -0.64 -0.94 4.80
N LEU A 58 -0.90 -0.17 3.75
CA LEU A 58 0.06 0.72 3.14
C LEU A 58 -0.18 2.13 3.66
N GLU A 59 0.88 2.84 4.05
CA GLU A 59 0.83 4.23 4.45
C GLU A 59 1.91 5.03 3.71
N TRP A 60 1.48 6.06 2.98
CA TRP A 60 2.33 6.89 2.14
C TRP A 60 2.51 8.27 2.73
N HIS A 61 3.76 8.62 3.01
CA HIS A 61 4.18 9.95 3.40
C HIS A 61 4.77 10.69 2.20
N GLY A 62 3.92 11.40 1.46
CA GLY A 62 4.32 12.07 0.21
C GLY A 62 5.41 13.14 0.37
N ARG A 63 5.50 13.79 1.54
CA ARG A 63 6.54 14.80 1.82
C ARG A 63 7.94 14.19 1.94
N THR A 64 8.04 12.97 2.46
CA THR A 64 9.33 12.29 2.70
C THR A 64 9.62 11.18 1.70
N GLY A 65 8.66 10.83 0.84
CA GLY A 65 8.83 9.75 -0.13
C GLY A 65 8.87 8.37 0.51
N VAL A 66 8.29 8.20 1.70
CA VAL A 66 8.33 6.97 2.49
C VAL A 66 6.99 6.23 2.41
N LEU A 67 7.05 4.94 2.07
CA LEU A 67 5.94 4.00 2.23
C LEU A 67 6.21 3.10 3.43
N THR A 68 5.24 3.00 4.35
CA THR A 68 5.26 2.05 5.47
C THR A 68 4.20 0.98 5.25
N CYS A 69 4.57 -0.28 5.41
CA CYS A 69 3.69 -1.44 5.29
C CYS A 69 3.61 -2.18 6.63
N ARG A 70 2.39 -2.48 7.08
CA ARG A 70 2.14 -3.09 8.41
C ARG A 70 0.88 -3.93 8.50
#